data_AF-A0A2G8SE53-F1
#
_entry.id   AF-A0A2G8SE53-F1
#
_cell.length_a   1.000
_cell.length_b   1.000
_cell.length_c   1.000
_cell.angle_alpha   90.00
_cell.angle_beta   90.00
_cell.angle_gamma   90.00
#
_symmetry.space_group_name_H-M   'P 1'
#
loop_
_entity.id
_entity.type
_entity.pdbx_description
1 polymer ?
#
loop_
_entity_poly.entity_id
_entity_poly.type
_entity_poly.pdbx_seq_one_letter_code
_entity_poly.pdbx_strand_id
1 'polypeptide(L)'
;MVGVSGGKFPAIRSHLQENIGNVYKDMDVSFDAYPEGDSVNPEAYKTAIDKLSQGDAVIIFTPDSTHYPIALYAIERGLHVLVTKPAVQLLKHHSELIAAAEKKGVVCFVEHHKRFDPVYSDARAKASSLGEFNFFSAWMSQPKSQLETFRAWAGKDSDISYYLSSHHIDIHCWIMQGRAVPTRVTASAATGIATSEPFNCVPQTEDTITLLVDWQSLSSSKHKGTAVYTASWTAPLKAGVHTSQHWYYMAEKGEINVDQAHRGYDIVNDEAGKAWYNPFYMKYSPSESGHFDGQRGYGYVSIEKFIDAARSVNTKQTTPADYDKHGLPTIANTILTTAILNAGRISLDKKRPVGIKQDGNEWVLE
;
A
#
# COMPACT_ATOMS: atom_id res chain seq x y z
N MET A 1 0.94 2.25 -21.44
CA MET A 1 1.31 1.17 -20.51
C MET A 1 2.80 0.90 -20.60
N VAL A 2 3.45 0.67 -19.46
CA VAL A 2 4.89 0.48 -19.37
C VAL A 2 5.19 -0.83 -18.65
N GLY A 3 6.21 -1.56 -19.09
CA GLY A 3 6.73 -2.75 -18.45
C GLY A 3 8.18 -3.01 -18.85
N VAL A 4 8.79 -4.05 -18.29
CA VAL A 4 10.18 -4.42 -18.61
C VAL A 4 10.29 -5.18 -19.93
N SER A 5 9.25 -5.93 -20.32
CA SER A 5 9.27 -6.80 -21.51
C SER A 5 8.05 -6.52 -22.37
N GLY A 6 8.31 -6.09 -23.61
CA GLY A 6 7.27 -5.75 -24.58
C GLY A 6 6.46 -6.97 -25.05
N GLY A 7 7.08 -8.14 -25.08
CA GLY A 7 6.42 -9.41 -25.48
C GLY A 7 5.25 -9.83 -24.57
N LYS A 8 5.05 -9.18 -23.42
CA LYS A 8 3.89 -9.40 -22.54
C LYS A 8 2.65 -8.63 -22.98
N PHE A 9 2.79 -7.54 -23.74
CA PHE A 9 1.67 -6.66 -24.07
C PHE A 9 0.58 -7.31 -24.91
N PRO A 10 0.85 -8.23 -25.87
CA PRO A 10 -0.22 -8.95 -26.57
C PRO A 10 -1.15 -9.69 -25.62
N ALA A 11 -0.60 -10.43 -24.65
CA ALA A 11 -1.40 -11.14 -23.65
C ALA A 11 -2.19 -10.18 -22.74
N ILE A 12 -1.60 -9.04 -22.38
CA ILE A 12 -2.29 -8.00 -21.59
C ILE A 12 -3.45 -7.40 -22.39
N ARG A 13 -3.28 -7.11 -23.69
CA ARG A 13 -4.37 -6.62 -24.54
C ARG A 13 -5.52 -7.64 -24.62
N SER A 14 -5.22 -8.91 -24.83
CA SER A 14 -6.21 -9.98 -24.80
C SER A 14 -6.95 -10.04 -23.46
N HIS A 15 -6.21 -9.96 -22.35
CA HIS A 15 -6.78 -9.96 -21.01
C HIS A 15 -7.72 -8.77 -20.76
N LEU A 16 -7.32 -7.55 -21.16
CA LEU A 16 -8.19 -6.37 -21.02
C LEU A 16 -9.41 -6.46 -21.95
N GLN A 17 -9.25 -6.95 -23.18
CA GLN A 17 -10.38 -7.13 -24.08
C GLN A 17 -11.39 -8.15 -23.51
N GLU A 18 -10.91 -9.27 -23.00
CA GLU A 18 -11.75 -10.32 -22.42
C GLU A 18 -12.49 -9.85 -21.17
N ASN A 19 -11.79 -9.19 -20.24
CA ASN A 19 -12.32 -8.88 -18.91
C ASN A 19 -12.95 -7.48 -18.80
N ILE A 20 -12.72 -6.60 -19.77
CA ILE A 20 -13.24 -5.23 -19.77
C ILE A 20 -14.00 -4.96 -21.06
N GLY A 21 -13.34 -5.01 -22.22
CA GLY A 21 -13.93 -4.62 -23.51
C GLY A 21 -15.14 -5.47 -23.93
N ASN A 22 -15.14 -6.75 -23.60
CA ASN A 22 -16.24 -7.68 -23.87
C ASN A 22 -17.30 -7.71 -22.76
N VAL A 23 -16.99 -7.14 -21.58
CA VAL A 23 -17.84 -7.23 -20.38
C VAL A 23 -18.68 -5.97 -20.21
N TYR A 24 -18.10 -4.80 -20.48
CA TYR A 24 -18.76 -3.51 -20.29
C TYR A 24 -18.90 -2.76 -21.61
N LYS A 25 -20.05 -2.13 -21.83
CA LYS A 25 -20.29 -1.26 -22.97
C LYS A 25 -19.36 -0.05 -22.96
N ASP A 26 -18.98 0.37 -24.16
CA ASP A 26 -18.25 1.61 -24.46
C ASP A 26 -16.87 1.74 -23.78
N MET A 27 -16.22 0.61 -23.50
CA MET A 27 -14.86 0.59 -22.95
C MET A 27 -13.80 0.54 -24.06
N ASP A 28 -12.92 1.55 -24.10
CA ASP A 28 -11.68 1.49 -24.85
C ASP A 28 -10.55 0.92 -23.98
N VAL A 29 -9.97 -0.19 -24.42
CA VAL A 29 -8.86 -0.89 -23.76
C VAL A 29 -7.54 -0.73 -24.52
N SER A 30 -7.49 0.16 -25.51
CA SER A 30 -6.27 0.48 -26.25
C SER A 30 -5.25 1.18 -25.35
N PHE A 31 -3.97 0.99 -25.69
CA PHE A 31 -2.87 1.66 -24.99
C PHE A 31 -1.60 1.62 -25.84
N ASP A 32 -0.77 2.65 -25.75
CA ASP A 32 0.61 2.59 -26.25
C ASP A 32 1.49 1.76 -25.31
N ALA A 33 2.44 1.02 -25.87
CA ALA A 33 3.23 0.04 -25.16
C ALA A 33 4.71 0.44 -25.11
N TYR A 34 5.31 0.36 -23.92
CA TYR A 34 6.72 0.68 -23.70
C TYR A 34 7.41 -0.42 -22.87
N PRO A 35 8.45 -1.09 -23.39
CA PRO A 35 9.03 -0.92 -24.71
C PRO A 35 8.20 -1.63 -25.81
N GLU A 36 8.41 -1.28 -27.07
CA GLU A 36 7.66 -1.86 -28.20
C GLU A 36 8.20 -3.25 -28.60
N GLY A 37 7.35 -4.02 -29.30
CA GLY A 37 7.71 -5.35 -29.82
C GLY A 37 8.12 -6.34 -28.72
N ASP A 38 9.06 -7.23 -29.02
CA ASP A 38 9.55 -8.25 -28.08
C ASP A 38 10.78 -7.80 -27.28
N SER A 39 11.04 -6.49 -27.23
CA SER A 39 12.23 -5.95 -26.56
C SER A 39 12.12 -6.03 -25.03
N VAL A 40 13.28 -6.13 -24.37
CA VAL A 40 13.41 -6.10 -22.91
C VAL A 40 14.21 -4.86 -22.53
N ASN A 41 13.60 -3.93 -21.80
CA ASN A 41 14.23 -2.71 -21.34
C ASN A 41 13.66 -2.31 -19.96
N PRO A 42 14.41 -2.52 -18.86
CA PRO A 42 14.01 -2.10 -17.52
C PRO A 42 13.77 -0.59 -17.38
N GLU A 43 14.37 0.21 -18.26
CA GLU A 43 14.33 1.67 -18.25
C GLU A 43 13.32 2.23 -19.26
N ALA A 44 12.45 1.39 -19.85
CA ALA A 44 11.44 1.84 -20.83
C ALA A 44 10.46 2.87 -20.26
N TYR A 45 10.31 2.95 -18.93
CA TYR A 45 9.54 3.99 -18.27
C TYR A 45 10.06 5.39 -18.59
N LYS A 46 11.36 5.56 -18.83
CA LYS A 46 11.95 6.85 -19.20
C LYS A 46 11.39 7.34 -20.52
N THR A 47 11.38 6.49 -21.53
CA THR A 47 10.84 6.81 -22.86
C THR A 47 9.35 7.15 -22.80
N ALA A 48 8.57 6.43 -21.99
CA ALA A 48 7.15 6.72 -21.82
C ALA A 48 6.93 8.08 -21.11
N ILE A 49 7.66 8.34 -20.04
CA ILE A 49 7.58 9.56 -19.25
C ILE A 49 8.06 10.78 -20.04
N ASP A 50 9.13 10.66 -20.83
CA ASP A 50 9.66 11.76 -21.65
C ASP A 50 8.70 12.20 -22.76
N LYS A 51 7.67 11.41 -23.07
CA LYS A 51 6.60 11.77 -24.02
C LYS A 51 5.43 12.53 -23.37
N LEU A 52 5.36 12.56 -22.03
CA LEU A 52 4.32 13.27 -21.30
C LEU A 52 4.66 14.74 -21.14
N SER A 53 3.62 15.57 -21.00
CA SER A 53 3.73 17.00 -20.72
C SER A 53 3.70 17.27 -19.22
N GLN A 54 4.31 18.37 -18.79
CA GLN A 54 4.18 18.84 -17.40
C GLN A 54 2.70 18.95 -17.00
N GLY A 55 2.36 18.44 -15.82
CA GLY A 55 0.98 18.36 -15.33
C GLY A 55 0.27 17.05 -15.69
N ASP A 56 0.84 16.21 -16.56
CA ASP A 56 0.34 14.85 -16.75
C ASP A 56 0.59 13.99 -15.49
N ALA A 57 -0.02 12.81 -15.44
CA ALA A 57 0.04 11.93 -14.28
C ALA A 57 0.65 10.57 -14.63
N VAL A 58 1.41 10.01 -13.68
CA VAL A 58 2.00 8.67 -13.74
C VAL A 58 1.49 7.85 -12.56
N ILE A 59 1.03 6.63 -12.83
CA ILE A 59 0.60 5.68 -11.81
C ILE A 59 1.55 4.47 -11.83
N ILE A 60 2.19 4.19 -10.70
CA ILE A 60 3.28 3.22 -10.57
C ILE A 60 2.79 1.99 -9.81
N PHE A 61 2.65 0.87 -10.52
CA PHE A 61 2.35 -0.47 -9.99
C PHE A 61 3.45 -1.46 -10.41
N THR A 62 4.69 -1.14 -10.04
CA THR A 62 5.88 -1.94 -10.37
C THR A 62 6.40 -2.65 -9.11
N PRO A 63 7.45 -3.48 -9.16
CA PRO A 63 8.05 -4.04 -7.95
C PRO A 63 8.63 -2.95 -7.03
N ASP A 64 8.54 -3.15 -5.72
CA ASP A 64 8.88 -2.17 -4.68
C ASP A 64 10.24 -1.46 -4.88
N SER A 65 11.28 -2.21 -5.27
CA SER A 65 12.64 -1.70 -5.48
C SER A 65 12.74 -0.67 -6.62
N THR A 66 11.75 -0.66 -7.51
CA THR A 66 11.71 0.24 -8.68
C THR A 66 10.89 1.51 -8.44
N HIS A 67 10.14 1.59 -7.34
CA HIS A 67 9.27 2.74 -7.08
C HIS A 67 10.03 4.07 -7.02
N TYR A 68 11.10 4.12 -6.23
CA TYR A 68 11.90 5.33 -6.04
C TYR A 68 12.46 5.91 -7.35
N PRO A 69 13.25 5.16 -8.15
CA PRO A 69 13.82 5.74 -9.38
C PRO A 69 12.75 6.18 -10.38
N ILE A 70 11.64 5.45 -10.51
CA ILE A 70 10.55 5.81 -11.42
C ILE A 70 9.81 7.07 -10.93
N ALA A 71 9.43 7.10 -9.64
CA ALA A 71 8.71 8.21 -9.04
C ALA A 71 9.53 9.51 -9.08
N LEU A 72 10.81 9.45 -8.69
CA LEU A 72 11.70 10.60 -8.75
C LEU A 72 11.84 11.13 -10.18
N TYR A 73 12.05 10.23 -11.15
CA TYR A 73 12.22 10.60 -12.56
C TYR A 73 10.97 11.29 -13.14
N ALA A 74 9.77 10.84 -12.76
CA ALA A 74 8.50 11.46 -13.12
C ALA A 74 8.31 12.83 -12.46
N ILE A 75 8.52 12.93 -11.14
CA ILE A 75 8.39 14.17 -10.38
C ILE A 75 9.32 15.25 -10.92
N GLU A 76 10.57 14.90 -11.24
CA GLU A 76 11.55 15.85 -11.77
C GLU A 76 11.14 16.48 -13.12
N ARG A 77 10.23 15.83 -13.85
CA ARG A 77 9.62 16.35 -15.10
C ARG A 77 8.33 17.13 -14.88
N GLY A 78 7.95 17.34 -13.61
CA GLY A 78 6.72 18.05 -13.26
C GLY A 78 5.47 17.21 -13.54
N LEU A 79 5.57 15.88 -13.42
CA LEU A 79 4.42 14.98 -13.49
C LEU A 79 3.86 14.72 -12.10
N HIS A 80 2.54 14.59 -12.01
CA HIS A 80 1.85 14.08 -10.83
C HIS A 80 2.10 12.58 -10.70
N VAL A 81 2.29 12.09 -9.47
CA VAL A 81 2.63 10.68 -9.24
C VAL A 81 1.66 10.03 -8.25
N LEU A 82 1.14 8.86 -8.60
CA LEU A 82 0.55 7.90 -7.66
C LEU A 82 1.43 6.66 -7.63
N VAL A 83 2.02 6.34 -6.48
CA VAL A 83 2.87 5.16 -6.31
C VAL A 83 2.18 4.12 -5.44
N THR A 84 2.20 2.85 -5.85
CA THR A 84 1.61 1.79 -5.02
C THR A 84 2.37 1.63 -3.70
N LYS A 85 1.68 1.16 -2.67
CA LYS A 85 2.29 0.78 -1.39
C LYS A 85 3.20 -0.46 -1.55
N PRO A 86 4.28 -0.56 -0.75
CA PRO A 86 4.87 0.52 0.03
C PRO A 86 5.46 1.59 -0.90
N ALA A 87 5.38 2.87 -0.52
CA ALA A 87 5.84 3.96 -1.39
C ALA A 87 7.30 3.76 -1.83
N VAL A 88 8.18 3.48 -0.87
CA VAL A 88 9.57 3.07 -1.03
C VAL A 88 9.99 2.25 0.19
N GLN A 89 11.13 1.55 0.11
CA GLN A 89 11.64 0.74 1.22
C GLN A 89 12.55 1.51 2.19
N LEU A 90 13.19 2.60 1.73
CA LEU A 90 14.12 3.37 2.55
C LEU A 90 13.51 4.71 2.95
N LEU A 91 13.62 5.05 4.24
CA LEU A 91 13.17 6.35 4.76
C LEU A 91 13.82 7.52 4.02
N LYS A 92 15.11 7.39 3.70
CA LYS A 92 15.87 8.38 2.91
C LYS A 92 15.21 8.67 1.55
N HIS A 93 14.90 7.62 0.78
CA HIS A 93 14.23 7.75 -0.51
C HIS A 93 12.85 8.41 -0.37
N HIS A 94 12.15 8.14 0.74
CA HIS A 94 10.84 8.73 1.00
C HIS A 94 10.94 10.24 1.23
N SER A 95 11.91 10.66 2.04
CA SER A 95 12.21 12.09 2.27
C SER A 95 12.61 12.81 0.98
N GLU A 96 13.41 12.16 0.12
CA GLU A 96 13.81 12.73 -1.17
C GLU A 96 12.61 12.91 -2.11
N LEU A 97 11.65 11.98 -2.13
CA LEU A 97 10.42 12.13 -2.92
C LEU A 97 9.52 13.26 -2.41
N ILE A 98 9.44 13.47 -1.09
CA ILE A 98 8.73 14.62 -0.50
C ILE A 98 9.36 15.91 -1.01
N ALA A 99 10.66 16.08 -0.82
CA ALA A 99 11.37 17.29 -1.22
C ALA A 99 11.29 17.55 -2.74
N ALA A 100 11.37 16.50 -3.56
CA ALA A 100 11.24 16.62 -5.01
C ALA A 100 9.82 17.06 -5.42
N ALA A 101 8.77 16.47 -4.83
CA ALA A 101 7.38 16.80 -5.12
C ALA A 101 7.05 18.25 -4.73
N GLU A 102 7.50 18.69 -3.54
CA GLU A 102 7.37 20.06 -3.07
C GLU A 102 8.07 21.04 -4.00
N LYS A 103 9.34 20.78 -4.35
CA LYS A 103 10.13 21.62 -5.26
C LYS A 103 9.48 21.77 -6.64
N LYS A 104 8.84 20.71 -7.12
CA LYS A 104 8.21 20.67 -8.45
C LYS A 104 6.77 21.16 -8.44
N GLY A 105 6.16 21.35 -7.26
CA GLY A 105 4.78 21.77 -7.13
C GLY A 105 3.78 20.74 -7.67
N VAL A 106 4.10 19.44 -7.55
CA VAL A 106 3.25 18.35 -8.03
C VAL A 106 2.69 17.52 -6.89
N VAL A 107 1.48 17.01 -7.08
CA VAL A 107 0.90 15.98 -6.21
C VAL A 107 1.67 14.67 -6.34
N CYS A 108 2.09 14.11 -5.20
CA CYS A 108 2.62 12.74 -5.09
C CYS A 108 1.82 11.98 -4.02
N PHE A 109 0.99 11.03 -4.42
CA PHE A 109 0.18 10.18 -3.54
C PHE A 109 0.73 8.76 -3.46
N VAL A 110 0.43 8.09 -2.35
CA VAL A 110 0.63 6.66 -2.18
C VAL A 110 -0.73 5.95 -2.28
N GLU A 111 -0.80 4.87 -3.03
CA GLU A 111 -2.00 4.07 -3.21
C GLU A 111 -2.32 3.28 -1.92
N HIS A 112 -2.99 3.96 -0.99
CA HIS A 112 -3.54 3.39 0.24
C HIS A 112 -5.07 3.33 0.18
N HIS A 113 -5.63 2.55 -0.75
CA HIS A 113 -7.08 2.37 -0.90
C HIS A 113 -7.82 2.01 0.39
N LYS A 114 -7.16 1.35 1.35
CA LYS A 114 -7.75 0.96 2.64
C LYS A 114 -8.19 2.15 3.50
N ARG A 115 -7.60 3.35 3.33
CA ARG A 115 -8.10 4.55 4.01
C ARG A 115 -9.52 4.91 3.58
N PHE A 116 -9.91 4.53 2.36
CA PHE A 116 -11.24 4.78 1.80
C PHE A 116 -12.22 3.64 2.05
N ASP A 117 -11.79 2.56 2.70
CA ASP A 117 -12.71 1.53 3.16
C ASP A 117 -13.69 2.15 4.17
N PRO A 118 -15.02 2.04 3.95
CA PRO A 118 -16.00 2.67 4.82
C PRO A 118 -15.88 2.21 6.28
N VAL A 119 -15.47 0.96 6.51
CA VAL A 119 -15.25 0.44 7.87
C VAL A 119 -14.06 1.12 8.53
N TYR A 120 -12.94 1.28 7.81
CA TYR A 120 -11.72 1.85 8.39
C TYR A 120 -11.84 3.36 8.59
N SER A 121 -12.48 4.06 7.64
CA SER A 121 -12.74 5.50 7.76
C SER A 121 -13.67 5.82 8.93
N ASP A 122 -14.78 5.07 9.10
CA ASP A 122 -15.66 5.25 10.26
C ASP A 122 -14.92 4.92 11.57
N ALA A 123 -14.16 3.81 11.59
CA ALA A 123 -13.42 3.41 12.77
C ALA A 123 -12.37 4.45 13.20
N ARG A 124 -11.67 5.09 12.25
CA ARG A 124 -10.80 6.25 12.55
C ARG A 124 -11.59 7.39 13.18
N ALA A 125 -12.77 7.71 12.66
CA ALA A 125 -13.62 8.76 13.23
C ALA A 125 -14.07 8.41 14.66
N LYS A 126 -14.42 7.14 14.94
CA LYS A 126 -14.75 6.70 16.31
C LYS A 126 -13.54 6.78 17.25
N ALA A 127 -12.35 6.46 16.77
CA ALA A 127 -11.13 6.50 17.57
C ALA A 127 -10.78 7.90 18.11
N SER A 128 -11.29 8.98 17.51
CA SER A 128 -11.03 10.36 17.97
C SER A 128 -11.68 10.67 19.32
N SER A 129 -12.75 9.94 19.70
CA SER A 129 -13.46 10.14 20.97
C SER A 129 -13.05 9.17 22.08
N LEU A 130 -12.14 8.22 21.82
CA LEU A 130 -11.79 7.16 22.78
C LEU A 130 -10.66 7.52 23.76
N GLY A 131 -10.19 8.77 23.76
CA GLY A 131 -9.13 9.24 24.67
C GLY A 131 -7.71 8.92 24.18
N GLU A 132 -6.77 8.84 25.12
CA GLU A 132 -5.35 8.59 24.83
C GLU A 132 -5.13 7.16 24.33
N PHE A 133 -4.28 7.01 23.31
CA PHE A 133 -3.92 5.73 22.72
C PHE A 133 -3.14 4.85 23.71
N ASN A 134 -3.48 3.55 23.78
CA ASN A 134 -2.76 2.58 24.60
C ASN A 134 -2.19 1.42 23.78
N PHE A 135 -2.99 0.75 22.95
CA PHE A 135 -2.55 -0.46 22.26
C PHE A 135 -3.18 -0.62 20.88
N PHE A 136 -2.37 -1.05 19.91
CA PHE A 136 -2.83 -1.45 18.59
C PHE A 136 -2.29 -2.84 18.25
N SER A 137 -3.13 -3.72 17.72
CA SER A 137 -2.67 -5.01 17.21
C SER A 137 -3.26 -5.23 15.84
N ALA A 138 -2.45 -5.61 14.87
CA ALA A 138 -2.93 -6.02 13.57
C ALA A 138 -2.20 -7.26 13.09
N TRP A 139 -2.94 -8.15 12.44
CA TRP A 139 -2.33 -9.21 11.66
C TRP A 139 -2.94 -9.30 10.27
N MET A 140 -2.08 -9.63 9.32
CA MET A 140 -2.47 -9.90 7.95
C MET A 140 -1.77 -11.16 7.45
N SER A 141 -2.51 -12.09 6.86
CA SER A 141 -1.89 -13.27 6.27
C SER A 141 -2.54 -13.66 4.95
N GLN A 142 -1.73 -14.27 4.08
CA GLN A 142 -2.17 -14.80 2.81
C GLN A 142 -1.88 -16.30 2.72
N PRO A 143 -2.65 -17.04 1.89
CA PRO A 143 -2.40 -18.46 1.63
C PRO A 143 -1.00 -18.69 1.10
N LYS A 144 -0.35 -19.74 1.61
CA LYS A 144 1.00 -20.14 1.20
C LYS A 144 1.17 -20.40 -0.31
N SER A 145 0.10 -20.70 -1.04
CA SER A 145 0.15 -20.81 -2.52
C SER A 145 0.57 -19.51 -3.20
N GLN A 146 0.41 -18.35 -2.56
CA GLN A 146 0.93 -17.08 -3.08
C GLN A 146 2.45 -17.11 -3.30
N LEU A 147 3.19 -17.92 -2.54
CA LEU A 147 4.63 -18.08 -2.71
C LEU A 147 5.01 -18.72 -4.06
N GLU A 148 4.11 -19.45 -4.73
CA GLU A 148 4.37 -19.97 -6.09
C GLU A 148 4.65 -18.85 -7.08
N THR A 149 3.90 -17.75 -6.97
CA THR A 149 4.06 -16.53 -7.76
C THR A 149 5.14 -15.62 -7.17
N PHE A 150 5.13 -15.44 -5.84
CA PHE A 150 5.93 -14.41 -5.18
C PHE A 150 7.37 -14.83 -4.86
N ARG A 151 7.74 -16.11 -4.94
CA ARG A 151 9.15 -16.56 -4.83
C ARG A 151 10.12 -15.88 -5.79
N ALA A 152 9.59 -15.27 -6.86
CA ALA A 152 10.38 -14.46 -7.77
C ALA A 152 11.08 -13.30 -7.04
N TRP A 153 10.40 -12.65 -6.09
CA TRP A 153 10.86 -11.44 -5.40
C TRP A 153 10.91 -11.57 -3.85
N ALA A 154 10.16 -12.49 -3.25
CA ALA A 154 10.10 -12.68 -1.81
C ALA A 154 11.48 -13.07 -1.26
N GLY A 155 11.95 -12.33 -0.24
CA GLY A 155 13.26 -12.51 0.37
C GLY A 155 14.43 -12.02 -0.50
N LYS A 156 14.17 -11.45 -1.68
CA LYS A 156 15.20 -10.89 -2.59
C LYS A 156 15.06 -9.37 -2.73
N ASP A 157 13.89 -8.93 -3.20
CA ASP A 157 13.60 -7.54 -3.49
C ASP A 157 12.71 -6.91 -2.41
N SER A 158 11.82 -7.71 -1.81
CA SER A 158 10.90 -7.28 -0.76
C SER A 158 10.56 -8.44 0.17
N ASP A 159 9.81 -8.13 1.23
CA ASP A 159 9.41 -9.07 2.25
C ASP A 159 7.92 -8.94 2.60
N ILE A 160 7.44 -9.89 3.40
CA ILE A 160 6.03 -9.97 3.79
C ILE A 160 5.57 -8.75 4.61
N SER A 161 6.46 -8.08 5.33
CA SER A 161 6.14 -6.89 6.11
C SER A 161 5.96 -5.67 5.23
N TYR A 162 6.90 -5.38 4.32
CA TYR A 162 6.71 -4.34 3.30
C TYR A 162 5.43 -4.57 2.49
N TYR A 163 5.19 -5.84 2.10
CA TYR A 163 4.05 -6.19 1.27
C TYR A 163 2.69 -6.06 1.99
N LEU A 164 2.52 -6.64 3.19
CA LEU A 164 1.22 -6.68 3.89
C LEU A 164 1.13 -5.74 5.09
N SER A 165 2.19 -5.61 5.91
CA SER A 165 2.14 -4.73 7.10
C SER A 165 1.97 -3.27 6.70
N SER A 166 2.43 -2.85 5.51
CA SER A 166 2.24 -1.48 4.99
C SER A 166 0.78 -1.02 5.03
N HIS A 167 -0.18 -1.93 4.85
CA HIS A 167 -1.61 -1.60 4.97
C HIS A 167 -2.01 -1.19 6.39
N HIS A 168 -1.77 -2.02 7.40
CA HIS A 168 -2.25 -1.76 8.75
C HIS A 168 -1.35 -0.76 9.51
N ILE A 169 -0.06 -0.69 9.17
CA ILE A 169 0.82 0.37 9.67
C ILE A 169 0.32 1.73 9.17
N ASP A 170 -0.02 1.85 7.89
CA ASP A 170 -0.63 3.08 7.34
C ASP A 170 -1.92 3.47 8.08
N ILE A 171 -2.84 2.52 8.27
CA ILE A 171 -4.08 2.78 9.02
C ILE A 171 -3.78 3.24 10.44
N HIS A 172 -2.84 2.61 11.14
CA HIS A 172 -2.49 3.03 12.49
C HIS A 172 -1.85 4.43 12.51
N CYS A 173 -0.89 4.71 11.62
CA CYS A 173 -0.32 6.04 11.42
C CYS A 173 -1.40 7.09 11.12
N TRP A 174 -2.40 6.75 10.31
CA TRP A 174 -3.50 7.64 9.94
C TRP A 174 -4.46 7.92 11.11
N ILE A 175 -4.71 6.93 11.98
CA ILE A 175 -5.47 7.13 13.22
C ILE A 175 -4.67 8.01 14.20
N MET A 176 -3.34 7.83 14.26
CA MET A 176 -2.43 8.55 15.16
C MET A 176 -1.96 9.91 14.63
N GLN A 177 -2.32 10.28 13.41
CA GLN A 177 -1.94 11.55 12.80
C GLN A 177 -2.32 12.73 13.71
N GLY A 178 -1.32 13.51 14.14
CA GLY A 178 -1.50 14.64 15.05
C GLY A 178 -1.78 14.25 16.52
N ARG A 179 -1.65 12.98 16.89
CA ARG A 179 -1.93 12.47 18.25
C ARG A 179 -0.74 11.77 18.89
N ALA A 180 -0.04 10.93 18.14
CA ALA A 180 1.13 10.19 18.63
C ALA A 180 2.12 9.92 17.49
N VAL A 181 3.37 9.65 17.85
CA VAL A 181 4.44 9.30 16.90
C VAL A 181 5.14 8.01 17.32
N PRO A 182 5.58 7.17 16.37
CA PRO A 182 6.36 5.99 16.68
C PRO A 182 7.77 6.42 17.12
N THR A 183 8.36 5.69 18.06
CA THR A 183 9.65 6.06 18.69
C THR A 183 10.68 4.93 18.66
N ARG A 184 10.23 3.68 18.59
CA ARG A 184 11.13 2.52 18.57
C ARG A 184 10.46 1.32 17.92
N VAL A 185 11.19 0.56 17.11
CA VAL A 185 10.74 -0.68 16.49
C VAL A 185 11.65 -1.83 16.91
N THR A 186 11.06 -2.96 17.28
CA THR A 186 11.75 -4.25 17.45
C THR A 186 11.07 -5.28 16.56
N ALA A 187 11.84 -6.00 15.74
CA ALA A 187 11.33 -6.99 14.81
C ALA A 187 11.70 -8.42 15.21
N SER A 188 10.85 -9.36 14.82
CA SER A 188 11.10 -10.80 14.90
C SER A 188 10.51 -11.49 13.68
N ALA A 189 11.04 -12.64 13.30
CA ALA A 189 10.54 -13.42 12.17
C ALA A 189 10.52 -14.93 12.44
N ALA A 190 9.55 -15.61 11.83
CA ALA A 190 9.55 -17.05 11.66
C ALA A 190 10.04 -17.42 10.27
N THR A 191 10.65 -18.59 10.13
CA THR A 191 11.23 -19.10 8.88
C THR A 191 11.02 -20.61 8.78
N GLY A 192 11.00 -21.12 7.55
CA GLY A 192 11.09 -22.55 7.28
C GLY A 192 10.05 -23.05 6.28
N ILE A 193 8.83 -22.51 6.28
CA ILE A 193 7.77 -22.92 5.35
C ILE A 193 8.09 -22.42 3.94
N ALA A 194 8.40 -21.14 3.78
CA ALA A 194 8.65 -20.52 2.49
C ALA A 194 9.90 -21.10 1.80
N THR A 195 10.91 -21.47 2.58
CA THR A 195 12.17 -22.04 2.07
C THR A 195 12.11 -23.55 1.85
N SER A 196 11.10 -24.23 2.38
CA SER A 196 10.92 -25.68 2.19
C SER A 196 10.12 -26.00 0.94
N GLU A 197 10.17 -27.27 0.52
CA GLU A 197 9.29 -27.82 -0.50
C GLU A 197 7.81 -27.62 -0.11
N PRO A 198 6.93 -27.22 -1.06
CA PRO A 198 7.19 -27.07 -2.49
C PRO A 198 7.65 -25.66 -2.92
N PHE A 199 7.73 -24.71 -1.99
CA PHE A 199 7.87 -23.28 -2.34
C PHE A 199 9.30 -22.88 -2.70
N ASN A 200 10.29 -23.45 -2.00
CA ASN A 200 11.72 -23.30 -2.29
C ASN A 200 12.15 -21.83 -2.51
N CYS A 201 11.63 -20.92 -1.70
CA CYS A 201 12.07 -19.52 -1.71
C CYS A 201 13.54 -19.42 -1.26
N VAL A 202 14.19 -18.29 -1.53
CA VAL A 202 15.60 -18.09 -1.14
C VAL A 202 15.76 -18.17 0.38
N PRO A 203 16.94 -18.59 0.90
CA PRO A 203 17.14 -18.85 2.34
C PRO A 203 16.80 -17.69 3.29
N GLN A 204 16.84 -16.45 2.78
CA GLN A 204 16.52 -15.24 3.53
C GLN A 204 15.01 -14.97 3.63
N THR A 205 14.17 -15.75 2.97
CA THR A 205 12.72 -15.51 2.92
C THR A 205 12.10 -15.83 4.28
N GLU A 206 11.56 -14.80 4.94
CA GLU A 206 10.79 -14.98 6.16
C GLU A 206 9.36 -15.43 5.85
N ASP A 207 8.85 -16.35 6.68
CA ASP A 207 7.47 -16.83 6.63
C ASP A 207 6.51 -15.80 7.18
N THR A 208 6.89 -15.24 8.33
CA THR A 208 6.10 -14.30 9.13
C THR A 208 7.04 -13.28 9.73
N ILE A 209 6.69 -12.01 9.65
CA ILE A 209 7.42 -10.92 10.30
C ILE A 209 6.46 -10.21 11.27
N THR A 210 6.94 -9.99 12.50
CA THR A 210 6.22 -9.27 13.55
C THR A 210 7.04 -8.06 13.99
N LEU A 211 6.42 -6.89 14.02
CA LEU A 211 7.00 -5.64 14.48
C LEU A 211 6.30 -5.19 15.77
N LEU A 212 7.06 -5.02 16.85
CA LEU A 212 6.64 -4.34 18.08
C LEU A 212 7.11 -2.87 18.01
N VAL A 213 6.18 -1.93 18.16
CA VAL A 213 6.45 -0.50 18.01
C VAL A 213 5.98 0.29 19.22
N ASP A 214 6.87 1.09 19.79
CA ASP A 214 6.55 2.02 20.86
C ASP A 214 6.08 3.36 20.29
N TRP A 215 5.05 3.95 20.88
CA TRP A 215 4.47 5.23 20.48
C TRP A 215 4.47 6.22 21.64
N GLN A 216 4.71 7.49 21.32
CA GLN A 216 4.68 8.60 22.26
C GLN A 216 3.53 9.55 21.92
N SER A 217 2.67 9.83 22.88
CA SER A 217 1.62 10.85 22.75
C SER A 217 2.24 12.23 22.56
N LEU A 218 1.64 13.02 21.66
CA LEU A 218 2.02 14.42 21.39
C LEU A 218 1.40 15.39 22.41
N SER A 219 0.28 15.01 23.02
CA SER A 219 -0.41 15.81 24.05
C SER A 219 0.10 15.54 25.47
N SER A 220 0.80 14.42 25.69
CA SER A 220 1.25 14.01 27.02
C SER A 220 2.58 13.26 27.00
N SER A 221 3.58 13.80 27.69
CA SER A 221 4.87 13.13 27.90
C SER A 221 4.79 11.86 28.77
N LYS A 222 3.67 11.63 29.45
CA LYS A 222 3.44 10.47 30.32
C LYS A 222 2.69 9.33 29.63
N HIS A 223 1.99 9.61 28.54
CA HIS A 223 1.24 8.58 27.82
C HIS A 223 2.09 7.99 26.70
N LYS A 224 2.23 6.67 26.77
CA LYS A 224 2.86 5.84 25.74
C LYS A 224 1.90 4.73 25.37
N GLY A 225 1.91 4.37 24.09
CA GLY A 225 1.21 3.20 23.60
C GLY A 225 2.16 2.23 22.92
N THR A 226 1.69 1.03 22.66
CA THR A 226 2.44 0.02 21.92
C THR A 226 1.61 -0.53 20.78
N ALA A 227 2.27 -0.94 19.71
CA ALA A 227 1.62 -1.55 18.56
C ALA A 227 2.33 -2.84 18.15
N VAL A 228 1.56 -3.83 17.71
CA VAL A 228 2.07 -5.07 17.13
C VAL A 228 1.52 -5.22 15.72
N TYR A 229 2.39 -5.37 14.73
CA TYR A 229 2.00 -5.64 13.35
C TYR A 229 2.61 -6.96 12.90
N THR A 230 1.77 -7.90 12.51
CA THR A 230 2.20 -9.22 12.03
C THR A 230 1.76 -9.44 10.59
N ALA A 231 2.69 -9.83 9.72
CA ALA A 231 2.40 -10.23 8.35
C ALA A 231 2.91 -11.64 8.08
N SER A 232 2.14 -12.47 7.36
CA SER A 232 2.49 -13.89 7.15
C SER A 232 2.08 -14.44 5.78
N TRP A 233 2.97 -15.23 5.18
CA TRP A 233 2.69 -16.05 3.99
C TRP A 233 1.99 -17.36 4.31
N THR A 234 1.92 -17.75 5.58
CA THR A 234 1.71 -19.16 5.92
C THR A 234 0.27 -19.49 6.24
N ALA A 235 -0.69 -18.69 5.76
CA ALA A 235 -2.10 -19.01 5.99
C ALA A 235 -2.46 -20.34 5.31
N PRO A 236 -3.34 -21.15 5.92
CA PRO A 236 -3.81 -22.40 5.32
C PRO A 236 -4.53 -22.17 3.98
N LEU A 237 -4.37 -23.10 3.03
CA LEU A 237 -4.95 -23.01 1.68
C LEU A 237 -6.50 -23.01 1.67
N LYS A 238 -7.12 -23.54 2.71
CA LYS A 238 -8.58 -23.69 2.84
C LYS A 238 -9.14 -22.84 3.99
N ALA A 239 -8.56 -21.66 4.22
CA ALA A 239 -9.01 -20.73 5.25
C ALA A 239 -10.36 -20.04 4.93
N GLY A 240 -10.89 -20.22 3.71
CA GLY A 240 -12.12 -19.59 3.22
C GLY A 240 -12.02 -18.08 2.95
N VAL A 241 -10.87 -17.47 3.25
CA VAL A 241 -10.55 -16.08 2.90
C VAL A 241 -9.25 -16.03 2.12
N HIS A 242 -9.19 -15.16 1.11
CA HIS A 242 -7.94 -14.96 0.35
C HIS A 242 -6.88 -14.21 1.15
N THR A 243 -7.30 -13.34 2.06
CA THR A 243 -6.39 -12.65 2.96
C THR A 243 -7.10 -12.49 4.29
N SER A 244 -6.53 -13.06 5.36
CA SER A 244 -7.01 -12.83 6.72
C SER A 244 -6.48 -11.48 7.19
N GLN A 245 -7.36 -10.57 7.58
CA GLN A 245 -7.00 -9.18 7.84
C GLN A 245 -7.78 -8.66 9.03
N HIS A 246 -7.08 -8.34 10.12
CA HIS A 246 -7.74 -7.89 11.33
C HIS A 246 -6.87 -6.84 12.02
N TRP A 247 -7.55 -5.94 12.73
CA TRP A 247 -6.89 -5.05 13.64
C TRP A 247 -7.76 -4.68 14.83
N TYR A 248 -7.10 -4.37 15.93
CA TYR A 248 -7.67 -3.97 17.20
C TYR A 248 -6.98 -2.68 17.65
N TYR A 249 -7.77 -1.74 18.16
CA TYR A 249 -7.32 -0.48 18.72
C TYR A 249 -7.92 -0.31 20.10
N MET A 250 -7.09 0.00 21.10
CA MET A 250 -7.51 0.28 22.47
C MET A 250 -6.98 1.63 22.92
N ALA A 251 -7.86 2.40 23.53
CA ALA A 251 -7.59 3.70 24.13
C ALA A 251 -8.22 3.78 25.52
N GLU A 252 -7.94 4.87 26.24
CA GLU A 252 -8.38 5.11 27.61
C GLU A 252 -9.88 4.84 27.87
N LYS A 253 -10.74 5.17 26.92
CA LYS A 253 -12.21 5.18 27.09
C LYS A 253 -12.94 4.18 26.22
N GLY A 254 -12.21 3.30 25.54
CA GLY A 254 -12.82 2.25 24.74
C GLY A 254 -11.89 1.65 23.68
N GLU A 255 -12.47 0.75 22.91
CA GLU A 255 -11.76 -0.07 21.94
C GLU A 255 -12.53 -0.20 20.62
N ILE A 256 -11.83 -0.63 19.59
CA ILE A 256 -12.34 -0.93 18.27
C ILE A 256 -11.74 -2.26 17.82
N ASN A 257 -12.59 -3.16 17.32
CA ASN A 257 -12.18 -4.41 16.70
C ASN A 257 -12.71 -4.45 15.27
N VAL A 258 -11.83 -4.74 14.30
CA VAL A 258 -12.19 -4.87 12.90
C VAL A 258 -11.72 -6.19 12.34
N ASP A 259 -12.68 -7.01 11.93
CA ASP A 259 -12.49 -8.21 11.11
C ASP A 259 -12.83 -7.88 9.65
N GLN A 260 -11.80 -7.83 8.80
CA GLN A 260 -11.99 -7.63 7.36
C GLN A 260 -12.02 -8.94 6.57
N ALA A 261 -11.64 -10.05 7.21
CA ALA A 261 -11.64 -11.37 6.59
C ALA A 261 -13.09 -11.86 6.39
N HIS A 262 -13.97 -11.62 7.38
CA HIS A 262 -15.33 -12.16 7.40
C HIS A 262 -16.40 -11.06 7.32
N ARG A 263 -16.33 -10.20 6.29
CA ARG A 263 -17.31 -9.12 6.09
C ARG A 263 -18.15 -9.33 4.85
N GLY A 264 -19.35 -8.73 4.82
CA GLY A 264 -20.26 -8.80 3.68
C GLY A 264 -21.13 -10.04 3.72
N TYR A 265 -20.80 -11.04 2.91
CA TYR A 265 -21.54 -12.30 2.79
C TYR A 265 -20.61 -13.48 2.51
N ASP A 266 -21.11 -14.69 2.73
CA ASP A 266 -20.40 -15.92 2.38
C ASP A 266 -21.19 -16.77 1.39
N ILE A 267 -20.46 -17.58 0.61
CA ILE A 267 -21.00 -18.57 -0.32
C ILE A 267 -20.39 -19.92 0.02
N VAL A 268 -21.19 -20.98 -0.07
CA VAL A 268 -20.71 -22.36 -0.04
C VAL A 268 -21.00 -22.97 -1.41
N ASN A 269 -19.98 -23.53 -2.06
CA ASN A 269 -20.14 -24.33 -3.28
C ASN A 269 -19.30 -25.61 -3.21
N ASP A 270 -19.66 -26.59 -4.02
CA ASP A 270 -19.07 -27.94 -3.96
C ASP A 270 -17.59 -27.96 -4.40
N GLU A 271 -17.14 -27.00 -5.20
CA GLU A 271 -15.77 -26.96 -5.73
C GLU A 271 -14.77 -26.27 -4.78
N ALA A 272 -15.15 -25.11 -4.25
CA ALA A 272 -14.29 -24.23 -3.45
C ALA A 272 -14.61 -24.26 -1.95
N GLY A 273 -15.73 -24.88 -1.55
CA GLY A 273 -16.20 -24.88 -0.17
C GLY A 273 -16.77 -23.54 0.26
N LYS A 274 -16.61 -23.20 1.55
CA LYS A 274 -17.07 -21.93 2.12
C LYS A 274 -16.05 -20.81 1.84
N ALA A 275 -16.53 -19.69 1.28
CA ALA A 275 -15.73 -18.50 1.04
C ALA A 275 -16.46 -17.21 1.45
N TRP A 276 -15.75 -16.26 2.04
CA TRP A 276 -16.27 -14.93 2.37
C TRP A 276 -15.86 -13.91 1.31
N TYR A 277 -16.83 -13.08 0.90
CA TYR A 277 -16.65 -12.10 -0.17
C TYR A 277 -16.72 -10.68 0.37
N ASN A 278 -15.82 -9.82 -0.11
CA ASN A 278 -15.82 -8.40 0.21
C ASN A 278 -16.60 -7.60 -0.85
N PRO A 279 -17.89 -7.28 -0.63
CA PRO A 279 -18.69 -6.52 -1.59
C PRO A 279 -18.29 -5.04 -1.65
N PHE A 280 -17.46 -4.57 -0.73
CA PHE A 280 -17.15 -3.15 -0.59
C PHE A 280 -15.95 -2.71 -1.44
N TYR A 281 -15.13 -3.64 -1.95
CA TYR A 281 -13.91 -3.27 -2.69
C TYR A 281 -14.20 -2.79 -4.11
N MET A 282 -14.75 -3.66 -4.95
CA MET A 282 -15.08 -3.36 -6.34
C MET A 282 -16.30 -4.18 -6.76
N LYS A 283 -17.23 -3.57 -7.49
CA LYS A 283 -18.32 -4.28 -8.15
C LYS A 283 -17.93 -4.56 -9.60
N TYR A 284 -17.64 -5.81 -9.92
CA TYR A 284 -17.25 -6.21 -11.28
C TYR A 284 -18.44 -6.54 -12.19
N SER A 285 -19.66 -6.66 -11.66
CA SER A 285 -20.83 -6.87 -12.51
C SER A 285 -21.22 -5.59 -13.26
N PRO A 286 -21.58 -5.69 -14.55
CA PRO A 286 -22.13 -4.56 -15.30
C PRO A 286 -23.41 -3.99 -14.65
N SER A 287 -23.70 -2.73 -14.93
CA SER A 287 -24.99 -2.11 -14.63
C SER A 287 -26.13 -2.75 -15.41
N GLU A 288 -27.36 -2.37 -15.08
CA GLU A 288 -28.57 -2.76 -15.82
C GLU A 288 -28.54 -2.34 -17.29
N SER A 289 -27.76 -1.30 -17.62
CA SER A 289 -27.53 -0.85 -19.01
C SER A 289 -26.34 -1.53 -19.68
N GLY A 290 -25.58 -2.36 -18.96
CA GLY A 290 -24.40 -3.08 -19.45
C GLY A 290 -23.08 -2.29 -19.34
N HIS A 291 -23.05 -1.17 -18.62
CA HIS A 291 -21.84 -0.35 -18.42
C HIS A 291 -21.09 -0.76 -17.16
N PHE A 292 -19.85 -0.28 -16.99
CA PHE A 292 -19.11 -0.46 -15.74
C PHE A 292 -19.82 0.25 -14.57
N ASP A 293 -20.14 -0.49 -13.50
CA ASP A 293 -20.81 0.01 -12.28
C ASP A 293 -19.92 -0.14 -11.04
N GLY A 294 -18.61 -0.31 -11.24
CA GLY A 294 -17.64 -0.56 -10.16
C GLY A 294 -17.39 0.61 -9.22
N GLN A 295 -17.95 1.79 -9.52
CA GLN A 295 -17.80 3.01 -8.74
C GLN A 295 -18.49 2.99 -7.36
N ARG A 296 -19.13 1.88 -6.98
CA ARG A 296 -19.78 1.73 -5.67
C ARG A 296 -18.85 1.22 -4.55
N GLY A 297 -17.68 0.71 -4.89
CA GLY A 297 -16.69 0.21 -3.93
C GLY A 297 -15.58 1.21 -3.64
N TYR A 298 -14.77 0.96 -2.61
CA TYR A 298 -13.66 1.85 -2.24
C TYR A 298 -12.38 1.65 -3.07
N GLY A 299 -12.29 0.58 -3.86
CA GLY A 299 -11.05 0.14 -4.51
C GLY A 299 -10.47 1.08 -5.56
N TYR A 300 -11.30 1.94 -6.17
CA TYR A 300 -10.84 2.95 -7.13
C TYR A 300 -10.66 4.34 -6.51
N VAL A 301 -11.14 4.56 -5.28
CA VAL A 301 -11.29 5.90 -4.70
C VAL A 301 -9.92 6.56 -4.49
N SER A 302 -8.87 5.80 -4.16
CA SER A 302 -7.50 6.33 -4.07
C SER A 302 -7.02 6.93 -5.40
N ILE A 303 -7.31 6.25 -6.52
CA ILE A 303 -6.97 6.71 -7.86
C ILE A 303 -7.81 7.93 -8.24
N GLU A 304 -9.12 7.89 -7.96
CA GLU A 304 -10.02 9.04 -8.17
C GLU A 304 -9.51 10.29 -7.46
N LYS A 305 -9.25 10.20 -6.15
CA LYS A 305 -8.76 11.34 -5.36
C LYS A 305 -7.43 11.87 -5.85
N PHE A 306 -6.55 11.00 -6.34
CA PHE A 306 -5.31 11.42 -6.96
C PHE A 306 -5.55 12.20 -8.26
N ILE A 307 -6.40 11.69 -9.15
CA ILE A 307 -6.71 12.36 -10.43
C ILE A 307 -7.41 13.70 -10.18
N ASP A 308 -8.36 13.77 -9.24
CA ASP A 308 -9.03 15.00 -8.84
C ASP A 308 -8.02 16.02 -8.30
N ALA A 309 -7.06 15.57 -7.49
CA ALA A 309 -6.01 16.42 -6.95
C ALA A 309 -5.09 16.98 -8.05
N ALA A 310 -4.62 16.11 -8.95
CA ALA A 310 -3.82 16.51 -10.11
C ALA A 310 -4.53 17.57 -10.96
N ARG A 311 -5.81 17.34 -11.29
CA ARG A 311 -6.63 18.29 -12.08
C ARG A 311 -6.81 19.64 -11.37
N SER A 312 -7.06 19.62 -10.07
CA SER A 312 -7.28 20.84 -9.28
C SER A 312 -6.00 21.67 -9.16
N VAL A 313 -4.83 21.01 -9.02
CA VAL A 313 -3.53 21.68 -9.02
C VAL A 313 -3.19 22.26 -10.40
N ASN A 314 -3.41 21.49 -11.48
CA ASN A 314 -3.20 21.97 -12.85
C ASN A 314 -4.04 23.21 -13.18
N THR A 315 -5.28 23.27 -12.67
CA THR A 315 -6.18 24.42 -12.85
C THR A 315 -5.95 25.54 -11.83
N LYS A 316 -4.96 25.40 -10.94
CA LYS A 316 -4.60 26.35 -9.89
C LYS A 316 -5.73 26.65 -8.89
N GLN A 317 -6.68 25.74 -8.75
CA GLN A 317 -7.75 25.83 -7.75
C GLN A 317 -7.24 25.46 -6.36
N THR A 318 -6.25 24.56 -6.30
CA THR A 318 -5.59 24.11 -5.07
C THR A 318 -4.09 24.05 -5.28
N THR A 319 -3.35 23.86 -4.18
CA THR A 319 -1.92 23.55 -4.18
C THR A 319 -1.69 22.12 -3.68
N PRO A 320 -0.57 21.46 -4.02
CA PRO A 320 -0.26 20.14 -3.46
C PRO A 320 -0.33 20.08 -1.93
N ALA A 321 0.14 21.14 -1.26
CA ALA A 321 0.16 21.26 0.20
C ALA A 321 -1.24 21.26 0.85
N ASP A 322 -2.30 21.56 0.10
CA ASP A 322 -3.67 21.50 0.64
C ASP A 322 -4.11 20.05 0.89
N TYR A 323 -3.65 19.10 0.07
CA TYR A 323 -3.97 17.68 0.24
C TYR A 323 -3.25 17.05 1.43
N ASP A 324 -2.08 17.57 1.81
CA ASP A 324 -1.40 17.20 3.05
C ASP A 324 -2.28 17.56 4.27
N LYS A 325 -2.82 18.78 4.29
CA LYS A 325 -3.71 19.27 5.36
C LYS A 325 -5.02 18.48 5.44
N HIS A 326 -5.51 17.95 4.31
CA HIS A 326 -6.72 17.14 4.27
C HIS A 326 -6.53 15.71 4.82
N GLY A 327 -5.29 15.30 5.14
CA GLY A 327 -5.02 13.96 5.68
C GLY A 327 -5.12 12.84 4.63
N LEU A 328 -5.08 13.18 3.34
CA LEU A 328 -5.00 12.20 2.25
C LEU A 328 -3.66 11.45 2.31
N PRO A 329 -3.53 10.26 1.68
CA PRO A 329 -2.29 9.47 1.67
C PRO A 329 -1.26 10.09 0.71
N THR A 330 -0.86 11.34 0.96
CA THR A 330 0.23 11.99 0.26
C THR A 330 1.57 11.37 0.67
N ILE A 331 2.61 11.59 -0.13
CA ILE A 331 3.95 11.15 0.21
C ILE A 331 4.40 11.75 1.57
N ALA A 332 4.02 12.99 1.89
CA ALA A 332 4.30 13.59 3.18
C ALA A 332 3.55 12.90 4.34
N ASN A 333 2.26 12.60 4.16
CA ASN A 333 1.41 11.99 5.19
C ASN A 333 1.64 10.49 5.42
N THR A 334 2.56 9.86 4.68
CA THR A 334 2.84 8.41 4.74
C THR A 334 4.27 8.09 5.16
N ILE A 335 5.10 9.10 5.45
CA ILE A 335 6.52 8.91 5.82
C ILE A 335 6.72 8.00 7.04
N LEU A 336 5.86 8.11 8.05
CA LEU A 336 5.94 7.28 9.25
C LEU A 336 5.66 5.80 8.97
N THR A 337 4.86 5.48 7.95
CA THR A 337 4.67 4.10 7.49
C THR A 337 5.99 3.51 6.99
N THR A 338 6.70 4.26 6.14
CA THR A 338 8.03 3.86 5.65
C THR A 338 9.06 3.83 6.77
N ALA A 339 9.05 4.78 7.70
CA ALA A 339 9.96 4.80 8.84
C ALA A 339 9.83 3.52 9.69
N ILE A 340 8.59 3.10 10.00
CA ILE A 340 8.32 1.88 10.77
C ILE A 340 8.78 0.63 9.99
N LEU A 341 8.45 0.52 8.71
CA LEU A 341 8.84 -0.63 7.88
C LEU A 341 10.36 -0.73 7.75
N ASN A 342 11.03 0.38 7.45
CA ASN A 342 12.48 0.44 7.30
C ASN A 342 13.19 0.13 8.63
N ALA A 343 12.72 0.71 9.75
CA ALA A 343 13.22 0.39 11.08
C ALA A 343 13.00 -1.09 11.43
N GLY A 344 11.86 -1.67 11.03
CA GLY A 344 11.55 -3.10 11.19
C GLY A 344 12.56 -3.99 10.47
N ARG A 345 12.84 -3.70 9.20
CA ARG A 345 13.85 -4.44 8.43
C ARG A 345 15.26 -4.30 9.04
N ILE A 346 15.68 -3.08 9.41
CA ILE A 346 16.98 -2.87 10.09
C ILE A 346 17.02 -3.65 11.41
N SER A 347 15.94 -3.63 12.18
CA SER A 347 15.85 -4.32 13.47
C SER A 347 16.02 -5.82 13.32
N LEU A 348 15.38 -6.41 12.30
CA LEU A 348 15.46 -7.84 12.00
C LEU A 348 16.88 -8.24 11.58
N ASP A 349 17.47 -7.50 10.64
CA ASP A 349 18.79 -7.80 10.08
C ASP A 349 19.92 -7.59 11.12
N LYS A 350 19.79 -6.57 11.97
CA LYS A 350 20.80 -6.20 12.98
C LYS A 350 20.51 -6.80 14.36
N LYS A 351 19.37 -7.48 14.53
CA LYS A 351 18.93 -8.10 15.80
C LYS A 351 18.96 -7.14 16.99
N ARG A 352 18.50 -5.90 16.77
CA ARG A 352 18.44 -4.86 17.80
C ARG A 352 17.21 -3.96 17.61
N PRO A 353 16.74 -3.27 18.65
CA PRO A 353 15.77 -2.19 18.47
C PRO A 353 16.35 -1.05 17.62
N VAL A 354 15.47 -0.37 16.89
CA VAL A 354 15.80 0.81 16.08
C VAL A 354 14.92 1.97 16.52
N GLY A 355 15.55 3.10 16.86
CA GLY A 355 14.84 4.33 17.23
C GLY A 355 14.27 5.03 15.99
N ILE A 356 13.13 5.67 16.16
CA ILE A 356 12.56 6.62 15.18
C ILE A 356 12.48 7.96 15.90
N LYS A 357 13.17 8.97 15.37
CA LYS A 357 13.12 10.32 15.93
C LYS A 357 12.97 11.35 14.82
N GLN A 358 12.44 12.50 15.21
CA GLN A 358 12.40 13.68 14.38
C GLN A 358 13.64 14.54 14.68
N ASP A 359 14.42 14.87 13.65
CA ASP A 359 15.57 15.78 13.71
C ASP A 359 15.26 17.00 12.82
N GLY A 360 14.87 18.10 13.46
CA GLY A 360 14.30 19.25 12.76
C GLY A 360 13.02 18.88 11.99
N ASN A 361 13.06 19.00 10.66
CA ASN A 361 11.94 18.65 9.78
C ASN A 361 12.04 17.23 9.20
N GLU A 362 13.10 16.49 9.51
CA GLU A 362 13.34 15.16 8.95
C GLU A 362 13.12 14.05 9.97
N TRP A 363 12.72 12.88 9.49
CA TRP A 363 12.68 11.66 10.29
C TRP A 363 13.96 10.86 10.07
N VAL A 364 14.55 10.36 11.15
CA VAL A 364 15.78 9.56 11.10
C VAL A 364 15.64 8.28 11.92
N LEU A 365 16.41 7.27 11.52
CA LEU A 365 16.50 5.97 12.18
C LEU A 365 17.84 5.84 12.90
N GLU A 366 17.85 5.37 14.15
CA GLU A 366 19.07 5.20 14.97
C GLU A 366 19.22 3.82 15.62
#